data_AF-A0A0V0GEB3-F1
#
_entry.id   AF-A0A0V0GEB3-F1
#
_cell.length_a   1.000
_cell.length_b   1.000
_cell.length_c   1.000
_cell.angle_alpha   90.00
_cell.angle_beta   90.00
_cell.angle_gamma   90.00
#
_symmetry.space_group_name_H-M   'P 1'
#
loop_
_entity.id
_entity.type
_entity.pdbx_description
1 polymer ?
#
loop_
_entity_poly.entity_id
_entity_poly.type
_entity_poly.pdbx_seq_one_letter_code
_entity_poly.pdbx_strand_id
1 'polypeptide(L)' 'MQNMQRLRILCIRCHRWASRGYSKDDSIEYLPNNLCWFVWHSYPWKLLPKYFNPKKLVCLDLRWSSLHYLW' A
#
# COMPACT_ATOMS: atom_id res chain seq x y z
N MET A 1 -0.73 5.84 -8.64
CA MET A 1 0.71 5.62 -8.94
C MET A 1 0.96 4.93 -10.28
N GLN A 2 0.00 4.99 -11.22
CA GLN A 2 0.00 4.18 -12.45
C GLN A 2 1.23 4.37 -13.36
N ASN A 3 1.84 5.56 -13.35
CA ASN A 3 3.00 5.88 -14.20
C ASN A 3 4.36 5.70 -13.50
N MET A 4 4.39 5.26 -12.24
CA MET A 4 5.63 5.12 -11.45
C MET A 4 6.28 3.75 -11.63
N GLN A 5 6.50 3.33 -12.88
CA GLN A 5 6.90 1.95 -13.22
C GLN A 5 8.28 1.55 -12.67
N ARG A 6 9.18 2.50 -12.40
CA ARG A 6 10.53 2.23 -11.86
C ARG A 6 10.61 2.34 -10.34
N LEU A 7 9.51 2.66 -9.66
CA LEU A 7 9.51 2.83 -8.21
C LEU A 7 9.80 1.49 -7.53
N ARG A 8 10.85 1.48 -6.71
CA ARG A 8 11.29 0.30 -5.94
C ARG A 8 10.99 0.41 -4.45
N ILE A 9 10.92 1.61 -3.91
CA ILE A 9 10.72 1.85 -2.48
C ILE A 9 9.57 2.85 -2.34
N LEU A 10 8.53 2.46 -1.60
CA LEU A 10 7.42 3.32 -1.25
C LEU A 10 7.30 3.33 0.27
N CYS A 11 7.48 4.51 0.86
CA CYS A 11 7.31 4.71 2.29
C CYS A 11 6.31 5.85 2.52
N ILE A 12 5.15 5.50 3.04
CA ILE A 12 4.08 6.43 3.40
C ILE A 12 3.98 6.45 4.92
N ARG A 13 4.44 7.54 5.51
CA ARG A 13 4.35 7.78 6.95
C ARG A 13 3.19 8.73 7.20
N CYS A 14 2.04 8.19 7.57
CA CYS A 14 0.93 8.99 8.07
C CYS A 14 1.04 9.13 9.59
N HIS A 15 0.84 10.34 10.10
CA HIS A 15 0.60 10.54 11.54
C HIS A 15 -0.73 9.86 11.90
N ARG A 16 -0.83 9.26 13.09
CA ARG A 16 -1.94 8.37 13.54
C ARG A 16 -3.37 8.94 13.41
N TRP A 17 -3.53 10.22 13.06
CA TRP A 17 -4.81 10.91 12.91
C TRP A 17 -5.14 11.39 11.49
N ALA A 18 -4.20 11.31 10.55
CA ALA A 18 -4.45 11.70 9.15
C ALA A 18 -5.25 10.66 8.36
N SER A 19 -5.32 9.42 8.85
CA SER A 19 -6.01 8.31 8.21
C SER A 19 -7.54 8.38 8.28
N ARG A 20 -8.12 9.34 9.03
CA ARG A 20 -9.58 9.55 9.10
C ARG A 20 -10.21 10.06 7.80
N GLY A 21 -9.40 10.50 6.83
CA GLY A 21 -9.88 11.04 5.55
C GLY A 21 -10.06 10.01 4.42
N TYR A 22 -9.57 8.78 4.57
CA TYR A 22 -9.76 7.77 3.53
C TYR A 22 -11.12 7.11 3.71
N SER A 23 -12.05 7.39 2.80
CA SER A 23 -13.30 6.65 2.76
C SER A 23 -13.00 5.17 2.48
N LYS A 24 -13.85 4.27 2.99
CA LYS A 24 -13.71 2.83 2.77
C LYS A 24 -13.77 2.45 1.28
N ASP A 25 -14.35 3.34 0.46
CA ASP A 25 -14.50 3.21 -0.99
C ASP A 25 -13.31 3.76 -1.80
N ASP A 26 -12.52 4.68 -1.25
CA ASP A 26 -11.35 5.24 -1.95
C ASP A 26 -10.17 4.28 -1.95
N SER A 27 -10.32 3.08 -2.50
CA SER A 27 -9.22 2.11 -2.57
C SER A 27 -8.07 2.60 -3.45
N ILE A 28 -6.84 2.24 -3.08
CA ILE A 28 -5.71 2.40 -3.98
C ILE A 28 -5.84 1.40 -5.15
N GLU A 29 -6.07 1.92 -6.35
CA GLU A 29 -6.26 1.08 -7.53
C GLU A 29 -4.95 0.48 -8.07
N TYR A 30 -3.81 1.10 -7.76
CA TYR A 30 -2.52 0.71 -8.37
C TYR A 30 -1.34 0.86 -7.42
N LEU A 31 -0.57 -0.23 -7.29
CA LEU A 31 0.81 -0.25 -6.79
C LEU A 31 1.75 -0.73 -7.90
N PRO A 32 2.96 -0.14 -8.04
CA PRO A 32 3.89 -0.53 -9.08
C PRO A 32 4.48 -1.92 -8.83
N ASN A 33 4.46 -2.81 -9.83
CA ASN A 33 4.93 -4.19 -9.71
C ASN A 33 6.46 -4.34 -9.54
N ASN A 34 7.21 -3.25 -9.69
CA ASN A 34 8.65 -3.20 -9.42
C ASN A 34 8.99 -2.84 -7.98
N LEU A 35 7.98 -2.69 -7.11
CA LEU A 35 8.17 -2.36 -5.72
C LEU A 35 8.90 -3.50 -4.98
N CYS A 36 10.01 -3.15 -4.36
CA CYS A 36 10.83 -4.04 -3.52
C CYS A 36 10.60 -3.78 -2.03
N TRP A 37 10.19 -2.57 -1.65
CA TRP A 37 9.99 -2.19 -0.26
C TRP A 37 8.72 -1.35 -0.15
N PHE A 38 7.78 -1.81 0.69
CA PHE A 38 6.52 -1.12 0.92
C PHE A 38 6.28 -0.89 2.41
N VAL A 39 6.24 0.38 2.82
CA VAL A 39 5.91 0.79 4.18
C VAL A 39 4.70 1.72 4.11
N TRP A 40 3.61 1.35 4.77
CA TRP A 40 2.45 2.23 4.94
C TRP A 40 1.75 1.91 6.26
N HIS A 41 2.11 2.67 7.29
CA HIS A 41 1.47 2.51 8.60
C HIS A 41 0.02 2.99 8.54
N SER A 42 -0.86 2.26 9.22
CA SER A 42 -2.30 2.54 9.20
C SER A 42 -2.89 2.53 7.79
N TYR A 43 -2.41 1.62 6.94
CA TYR A 43 -3.00 1.37 5.61
C TYR A 43 -4.51 1.10 5.77
N PRO A 44 -5.38 1.94 5.19
CA PRO A 44 -6.79 2.00 5.56
C PRO A 44 -7.66 0.93 4.87
N TRP A 45 -7.14 0.26 3.84
CA TRP A 45 -7.92 -0.68 3.05
C TRP A 45 -7.74 -2.12 3.49
N LYS A 46 -8.77 -2.93 3.23
CA LYS A 46 -8.79 -4.35 3.59
C LYS A 46 -7.95 -5.23 2.68
N LEU A 47 -7.67 -4.75 1.48
CA LEU A 47 -7.00 -5.47 0.39
C LEU A 47 -5.89 -4.60 -0.19
N LEU A 48 -4.87 -5.26 -0.73
CA LEU A 48 -3.94 -4.65 -1.68
C LEU A 48 -4.62 -4.51 -3.06
N PRO A 49 -4.11 -3.63 -3.94
CA PRO A 49 -4.65 -3.47 -5.29
C PRO A 49 -4.67 -4.80 -6.05
N LYS A 50 -5.80 -5.13 -6.69
CA LYS A 50 -6.02 -6.41 -7.39
C LYS A 50 -4.94 -6.76 -8.41
N TYR A 51 -4.35 -5.76 -9.07
CA TYR A 51 -3.34 -5.93 -10.12
C TYR A 51 -1.89 -5.81 -9.63
N PHE A 52 -1.71 -5.63 -8.32
CA PHE A 52 -0.37 -5.62 -7.74
C PHE A 52 0.21 -7.04 -7.73
N ASN A 53 1.36 -7.20 -8.36
CA ASN A 53 2.11 -8.45 -8.43
C ASN A 53 3.36 -8.34 -7.53
N PRO A 54 3.32 -8.86 -6.29
CA PRO A 54 4.37 -8.65 -5.30
C PRO A 54 5.61 -9.54 -5.50
N LYS A 55 5.84 -10.14 -6.69
CA LYS A 55 6.99 -11.02 -6.95
C LYS A 55 8.35 -10.41 -6.64
N LYS A 56 8.48 -9.08 -6.70
CA LYS A 56 9.72 -8.35 -6.42
C LYS A 56 9.75 -7.75 -5.00
N LEU A 57 8.67 -7.88 -4.24
CA LEU A 57 8.55 -7.30 -2.91
C LEU A 57 9.38 -8.11 -1.92
N VAL A 58 10.32 -7.44 -1.26
CA VAL A 58 11.23 -8.02 -0.28
C VAL A 58 10.81 -7.62 1.14
N CYS A 59 10.33 -6.39 1.32
CA CYS A 59 9.88 -5.89 2.61
C CYS A 59 8.48 -5.31 2.53
N LEU A 60 7.63 -5.70 3.50
CA LEU A 60 6.29 -5.18 3.70
C LEU A 60 6.10 -4.79 5.18
N ASP A 61 5.88 -3.50 5.44
CA ASP A 61 5.54 -2.98 6.77
C ASP A 61 4.21 -2.22 6.71
N LEU A 62 3.15 -2.91 7.11
CA LEU A 62 1.78 -2.39 7.18
C LEU A 62 1.26 -2.37 8.61
N ARG A 63 2.12 -1.99 9.57
CA ARG A 63 1.72 -1.90 10.98
C ARG A 63 0.48 -1.03 11.17
N TRP A 64 -0.39 -1.48 12.08
CA TRP A 64 -1.67 -0.82 12.41
C TRP A 64 -2.62 -0.64 11.22
N SER A 65 -2.43 -1.41 10.15
CA SER A 65 -3.33 -1.38 8.99
C SER A 65 -4.67 -2.04 9.27
N SER A 66 -5.65 -1.70 8.44
CA SER A 66 -6.93 -2.41 8.32
C SER A 66 -6.87 -3.52 7.27
N LEU A 67 -5.68 -3.98 6.86
CA LEU A 67 -5.52 -5.06 5.89
C LEU A 67 -6.03 -6.37 6.50
N HIS A 68 -6.97 -7.03 5.83
CA HIS A 68 -7.52 -8.32 6.27
C HIS A 68 -6.95 -9.48 5.44
N TYR A 69 -6.71 -9.24 4.15
CA TYR A 69 -6.17 -10.26 3.25
C TYR A 69 -4.97 -9.69 2.49
N LEU A 70 -3.91 -10.49 2.42
CA LEU A 70 -2.68 -10.18 1.70
C LEU A 70 -2.80 -10.48 0.20
N TRP A 71 -3.53 -11.55 -0.14
CA TRP A 71 -3.84 -12.02 -1.49
C TRP A 71 -5.14 -12.81 -1.46
#